data_AF-A0A662RTD3-F1
#
_entry.id   AF-A0A662RTD3-F1
#
_cell.length_a   1.000
_cell.length_b   1.000
_cell.length_c   1.000
_cell.angle_alpha   90.00
_cell.angle_beta   90.00
_cell.angle_gamma   90.00
#
_symmetry.space_group_name_H-M   'P 1'
#
loop_
_entity.id
_entity.type
_entity.pdbx_description
1 polymer ?
#
loop_
_entity_poly.entity_id
_entity_poly.type
_entity_poly.pdbx_seq_one_letter_code
_entity_poly.pdbx_strand_id
1 'polypeptide(L)' 'MTAYVIITPKEGEKFTEFYILGPNGTASDYPTELKVGEEGEPAGSET' A
#
# COMPACT_ATOMS: atom_id res chain seq x y z
N MET A 1 24.24 28.32 -15.15
CA MET A 1 22.78 28.54 -15.28
C MET A 1 22.10 27.26 -14.80
N THR A 2 21.61 27.24 -13.56
CA THR A 2 20.97 26.09 -12.93
C THR A 2 19.53 26.01 -13.39
N ALA A 3 19.24 25.00 -14.21
CA ALA A 3 17.95 24.83 -14.85
C ALA A 3 16.87 24.39 -13.84
N TYR A 4 15.68 24.92 -14.06
CA TYR A 4 14.48 24.91 -13.24
C TYR A 4 13.77 23.54 -13.26
N VAL A 5 14.47 22.46 -12.91
CA VAL A 5 13.87 21.12 -12.68
C VAL A 5 13.37 20.97 -11.23
N ILE A 6 13.42 22.05 -10.45
CA ILE A 6 13.14 22.07 -9.01
C ILE A 6 11.64 22.30 -8.73
N ILE A 7 10.89 22.93 -9.63
CA ILE A 7 9.58 23.49 -9.26
C ILE A 7 8.37 22.56 -9.33
N THR A 8 8.43 21.41 -10.01
CA THR A 8 7.37 20.39 -9.86
C THR A 8 7.92 19.03 -10.25
N PRO A 9 8.17 18.09 -9.32
CA PRO A 9 8.39 16.70 -9.70
C PRO A 9 7.17 16.27 -10.52
N LYS A 10 7.38 15.62 -11.68
CA LYS A 10 6.29 15.00 -12.43
C LYS A 10 5.54 14.12 -11.44
N GLU A 11 4.25 14.39 -11.25
CA GLU A 11 3.38 13.57 -10.42
C GLU A 11 3.67 12.11 -10.84
N GLY A 12 4.10 11.28 -9.87
CA GLY A 12 4.43 9.88 -10.14
C GLY A 12 3.25 9.16 -10.77
N GLU A 13 3.47 7.92 -11.21
CA GLU A 13 2.38 7.09 -11.73
C GLU A 13 1.20 7.08 -10.75
N LYS A 14 0.00 7.38 -11.26
CA LYS A 14 -1.23 7.35 -10.46
C LYS A 14 -1.71 5.91 -10.41
N PHE A 15 -1.86 5.40 -9.20
CA PHE A 15 -2.44 4.09 -8.95
C PHE A 15 -3.75 4.25 -8.20
N THR A 16 -4.67 3.34 -8.48
CA THR A 16 -5.90 3.20 -7.70
C THR A 16 -5.69 2.03 -6.74
N GLU A 17 -5.77 2.32 -5.44
CA GLU A 17 -5.70 1.30 -4.40
C GLU A 17 -7.09 1.00 -3.85
N PHE A 18 -7.37 -0.28 -3.61
CA PHE A 18 -8.59 -0.75 -2.97
C PHE A 18 -8.24 -1.66 -1.80
N TYR A 19 -9.00 -1.54 -0.71
CA TYR A 19 -8.84 -2.32 0.50
C TYR A 19 -10.04 -3.26 0.67
N ILE A 20 -9.78 -4.51 1.04
CA ILE A 20 -10.82 -5.49 1.40
C ILE A 20 -10.99 -5.43 2.91
N LEU A 21 -12.12 -4.91 3.37
CA LEU A 21 -12.39 -4.76 4.79
C LEU A 21 -12.93 -6.06 5.38
N GLY A 22 -12.51 -6.37 6.61
CA GLY A 22 -13.09 -7.46 7.38
C GLY A 22 -14.50 -7.14 7.90
N PRO A 23 -15.14 -8.08 8.62
CA PRO A 23 -16.51 -7.93 9.13
C PRO A 23 -16.76 -6.67 9.97
N ASN A 24 -15.72 -6.14 10.61
CA ASN A 24 -15.77 -4.92 11.41
C ASN A 24 -15.69 -3.63 10.58
N GLY A 25 -15.63 -3.73 9.24
CA GLY A 25 -15.48 -2.59 8.34
C GLY A 25 -14.11 -1.92 8.44
N THR A 26 -13.08 -2.66 8.86
CA THR A 26 -11.70 -2.18 8.98
C THR A 26 -10.74 -3.21 8.38
N ALA A 27 -9.53 -2.76 8.07
CA ALA A 27 -8.40 -3.61 7.63
C ALA A 27 -7.34 -3.73 8.74
N SER A 28 -7.77 -3.73 10.00
CA SER A 28 -6.86 -3.79 11.16
C SER A 28 -6.09 -5.12 11.25
N ASP A 29 -6.58 -6.12 10.55
CA ASP A 29 -6.06 -7.48 10.43
C ASP A 29 -5.03 -7.63 9.31
N TYR A 30 -4.73 -6.57 8.55
CA TYR A 30 -3.69 -6.64 7.53
C TYR A 30 -2.29 -6.71 8.16
N PRO A 31 -1.38 -7.55 7.61
CA PRO A 31 -0.01 -7.61 8.08
C PRO A 31 0.68 -6.26 7.82
N THR A 32 1.27 -5.68 8.87
CA THR A 32 2.03 -4.43 8.77
C THR A 32 3.48 -4.65 8.35
N GLU A 33 3.96 -5.89 8.42
CA GLU A 33 5.28 -6.32 8.02
C GLU A 33 5.16 -7.56 7.12
N LEU A 34 5.79 -7.50 5.95
CA LEU A 34 5.90 -8.64 5.03
C LEU A 34 7.37 -8.79 4.64
N LYS A 35 7.90 -10.00 4.78
CA LYS A 35 9.25 -10.32 4.32
C LYS A 35 9.22 -10.67 2.83
N VAL A 36 10.38 -10.54 2.18
CA VAL A 36 10.53 -10.89 0.77
C VAL A 36 10.16 -12.36 0.58
N GLY A 37 9.16 -12.60 -0.27
CA GLY A 37 8.64 -13.94 -0.58
C GLY A 37 7.45 -14.39 0.26
N GLU A 38 6.95 -13.56 1.19
CA GLU A 38 5.72 -13.84 1.93
C GLU A 38 4.49 -13.29 1.20
N GLU A 39 3.38 -14.05 1.25
CA GLU A 39 2.08 -13.60 0.79
C GLU A 39 1.40 -12.77 1.89
N GLY A 40 0.76 -11.67 1.49
CA GLY A 40 0.02 -10.81 2.41
C GLY A 40 -1.35 -11.38 2.73
N GLU A 41 -1.41 -12.31 3.67
CA GLU A 41 -2.68 -12.82 4.21
C GLU A 41 -3.12 -12.05 5.46
N PRO A 42 -4.41 -11.72 5.62
CA PRO A 42 -4.92 -11.11 6.82
C PRO A 42 -4.77 -12.07 8.02
N ALA A 43 -4.32 -11.52 9.15
CA ALA A 43 -4.13 -12.23 10.40
C ALA A 43 -5.48 -12.76 10.90
N GLY A 44 -5.73 -14.06 10.71
CA GLY A 44 -7.01 -14.70 11.02
C GLY A 44 -7.67 -15.43 9.83
N SER A 45 -7.02 -15.47 8.68
CA SER A 45 -7.38 -16.35 7.55
C SER A 45 -7.00 -17.83 7.76
N GLU A 46 -6.52 -18.18 8.96
CA GLU A 46 -6.28 -19.58 9.35
C GLU A 46 -7.59 -20.39 9.21
N THR A 47 -7.51 -21.51 8.48
CA THR A 47 -8.59 -22.51 8.42
C THR A 47 -8.64 -23.32 9.70
#